data_AF-A0A3B8IN09-F1
#
_entry.id   AF-A0A3B8IN09-F1
#
_cell.length_a   1.000
_cell.length_b   1.000
_cell.length_c   1.000
_cell.angle_alpha   90.00
_cell.angle_beta   90.00
_cell.angle_gamma   90.00
#
_symmetry.space_group_name_H-M   'P 1'
#
loop_
_entity.id
_entity.type
_entity.pdbx_description
1 polymer ?
#
loop_
_entity_poly.entity_id
_entity_poly.type
_entity_poly.pdbx_seq_one_letter_code
_entity_poly.pdbx_strand_id
1 'polypeptide(L)' 'GLNTDPNREGSYVYSIWSTADQIIGYGCIVYGQNTCRIPGQNGERAFYSAPYGHFGLKDLTGYYQLRMVRDHRTN' A
#
# COMPACT_ATOMS: atom_id res chain seq x y z
N GLY A 1 13.71 -17.20 7.05
CA GLY A 1 13.68 -16.72 5.66
C GLY A 1 13.64 -15.20 5.67
N LEU A 2 13.91 -14.53 4.54
CA LEU A 2 13.53 -13.11 4.43
C LEU A 2 12.02 -13.02 4.73
N ASN A 3 11.64 -12.13 5.65
CA ASN A 3 10.28 -11.86 6.09
C ASN A 3 9.62 -12.96 6.97
N THR A 4 10.41 -13.85 7.61
CA THR A 4 9.85 -14.77 8.61
C THR A 4 9.76 -14.17 10.02
N ASP A 5 10.32 -12.99 10.23
CA ASP A 5 10.23 -12.27 11.50
C ASP A 5 9.26 -11.09 11.34
N PRO A 6 8.00 -11.22 11.81
CA PRO A 6 7.02 -10.16 11.72
C PRO A 6 7.40 -8.92 12.54
N ASN A 7 8.39 -9.01 13.44
CA ASN A 7 8.84 -7.88 14.24
C ASN A 7 9.88 -7.01 13.51
N ARG A 8 10.48 -7.50 12.42
CA ARG A 8 11.56 -6.78 11.71
C ARG A 8 11.05 -5.54 10.96
N GLU A 9 9.80 -5.59 10.50
CA GLU A 9 9.16 -4.51 9.72
C GLU A 9 8.35 -3.55 10.62
N GLY A 10 8.11 -3.94 11.87
CA GLY A 10 7.40 -3.16 12.88
C GLY A 10 6.01 -3.73 13.20
N SER A 11 5.38 -3.22 14.26
CA SER A 11 4.06 -3.70 14.71
C SER A 11 2.91 -3.28 13.79
N TYR A 12 3.13 -2.29 12.93
CA TYR A 12 2.13 -1.74 12.02
C TYR A 12 2.74 -1.57 10.63
N VAL A 13 2.34 -2.45 9.71
CA VAL A 13 2.90 -2.55 8.35
C VAL A 13 1.74 -2.40 7.38
N TYR A 14 1.78 -1.32 6.60
CA TYR A 14 0.68 -0.93 5.72
C TYR A 14 1.14 -0.66 4.29
N SER A 15 0.23 -0.83 3.33
CA SER A 15 0.41 -0.38 1.95
C SER A 15 -0.69 0.58 1.51
N ILE A 16 -0.33 1.50 0.61
CA ILE A 16 -1.27 2.29 -0.17
C ILE A 16 -0.96 2.01 -1.64
N TRP A 17 -1.95 1.57 -2.41
CA TRP A 17 -1.76 1.17 -3.80
C TRP A 17 -3.00 1.46 -4.65
N SER A 18 -2.88 1.35 -5.98
CA SER A 18 -3.98 1.65 -6.89
C SER A 18 -3.97 0.76 -8.11
N THR A 19 -5.15 0.33 -8.58
CA THR A 19 -5.27 -0.28 -9.90
C THR A 19 -5.15 0.73 -11.05
N ALA A 20 -5.27 2.04 -10.74
CA ALA A 20 -5.03 3.13 -11.69
C ALA A 20 -3.55 3.55 -11.76
N ASP A 21 -2.64 2.81 -11.08
CA ASP A 21 -1.20 3.02 -11.20
C ASP A 21 -0.74 2.78 -12.65
N GLN A 22 -0.33 3.86 -13.31
CA GLN A 22 0.09 3.85 -14.71
C GLN A 22 1.56 3.43 -14.91
N ILE A 23 2.36 3.34 -13.84
CA ILE A 23 3.79 3.00 -13.91
C ILE A 23 3.98 1.49 -13.73
N ILE A 24 3.34 0.91 -12.71
CA ILE A 24 3.32 -0.54 -12.54
C ILE A 24 2.30 -1.17 -13.51
N GLY A 25 1.15 -0.52 -13.72
CA GLY A 25 0.09 -1.01 -14.58
C GLY A 25 -0.61 -2.26 -14.04
N TYR A 26 -1.55 -2.81 -14.82
CA TYR A 26 -2.15 -4.15 -14.62
C TYR A 26 -2.63 -4.45 -13.19
N GLY A 27 -3.16 -3.47 -12.46
CA GLY A 27 -3.61 -3.69 -11.09
C GLY A 27 -2.49 -3.99 -10.09
N CYS A 28 -1.26 -3.57 -10.40
CA CYS A 28 -0.04 -3.88 -9.65
C CYS A 28 0.33 -5.37 -9.62
N ILE A 29 -0.14 -6.16 -10.59
CA ILE A 29 0.06 -7.61 -10.63
C ILE A 29 1.33 -7.98 -11.39
N VAL A 30 2.21 -8.75 -10.75
CA VAL A 30 3.35 -9.42 -11.38
C VAL A 30 3.30 -10.90 -11.02
N TYR A 31 3.34 -11.78 -12.03
CA TYR A 31 3.19 -13.23 -11.86
C TYR A 31 1.96 -13.66 -11.04
N GLY A 32 0.82 -12.96 -11.23
CA GLY A 32 -0.43 -13.27 -10.54
C GLY A 32 -0.51 -12.75 -9.10
N GLN A 33 0.50 -12.00 -8.63
CA GLN A 33 0.52 -11.43 -7.28
C GLN A 33 0.59 -9.91 -7.31
N ASN A 34 -0.16 -9.25 -6.44
CA ASN A 34 -0.04 -7.81 -6.25
C ASN A 34 1.24 -7.50 -5.48
N THR A 35 2.19 -6.84 -6.14
CA THR A 35 3.53 -6.59 -5.59
C THR A 35 3.61 -5.37 -4.66
N CYS A 36 2.54 -4.58 -4.55
CA CYS A 36 2.47 -3.49 -3.58
C CYS A 36 2.16 -3.98 -2.16
N ARG A 37 1.64 -5.20 -2.01
CA ARG A 37 1.34 -5.78 -0.71
C ARG A 37 2.61 -6.31 -0.06
N ILE A 38 2.93 -5.80 1.11
CA ILE A 38 4.09 -6.24 1.88
C ILE A 38 3.74 -7.57 2.56
N PRO A 39 4.56 -8.62 2.47
CA PRO A 39 4.36 -9.85 3.23
C PRO A 39 4.22 -9.54 4.73
N GLY A 40 3.16 -10.01 5.38
CA GLY A 40 2.91 -9.73 6.80
C GLY A 40 2.28 -8.38 7.11
N GLN A 41 1.91 -7.57 6.09
CA GLN A 41 1.15 -6.33 6.31
C GLN A 41 -0.15 -6.61 7.08
N ASN A 42 -0.52 -5.68 7.97
CA ASN A 42 -1.73 -5.76 8.78
C ASN A 42 -2.78 -4.72 8.40
N GLY A 43 -2.61 -4.05 7.26
CA GLY A 43 -3.63 -3.19 6.66
C GLY A 43 -3.23 -2.64 5.30
N GLU A 44 -4.20 -2.17 4.54
CA GLU A 44 -3.96 -1.48 3.27
C GLU A 44 -5.06 -0.45 2.96
N ARG A 45 -4.74 0.48 2.06
CA ARG A 45 -5.70 1.36 1.39
C ARG A 45 -5.52 1.25 -0.12
N ALA A 46 -6.53 0.70 -0.80
CA ALA A 46 -6.55 0.55 -2.25
C ALA A 46 -7.43 1.62 -2.92
N PHE A 47 -7.02 2.07 -4.10
CA PHE A 47 -7.77 2.97 -4.98
C PHE A 47 -7.93 2.35 -6.37
N TYR A 48 -8.91 2.82 -7.13
CA TYR A 48 -9.30 2.16 -8.38
C TYR A 48 -9.50 3.11 -9.57
N SER A 49 -9.31 4.41 -9.37
CA SER A 49 -9.57 5.41 -10.40
C SER A 49 -8.68 6.64 -10.22
N ALA A 50 -8.61 7.46 -11.27
CA ALA A 50 -8.06 8.80 -11.17
C ALA A 50 -8.76 9.61 -10.05
N PRO A 51 -8.05 10.53 -9.37
CA PRO A 51 -6.66 10.96 -9.64
C PRO A 51 -5.57 10.08 -8.95
N TYR A 52 -5.94 8.95 -8.35
CA TYR A 52 -5.04 8.09 -7.58
C TYR A 52 -4.15 7.18 -8.46
N GLY A 53 -3.42 7.77 -9.40
CA GLY A 53 -2.33 7.09 -10.12
C GLY A 53 -1.07 6.96 -9.26
N HIS A 54 0.04 6.49 -9.85
CA HIS A 54 1.30 6.19 -9.13
C HIS A 54 1.75 7.34 -8.21
N PHE A 55 1.89 8.54 -8.77
CA PHE A 55 2.26 9.74 -8.01
C PHE A 55 1.10 10.34 -7.21
N GLY A 56 -0.13 10.20 -7.72
CA GLY A 56 -1.34 10.67 -7.04
C GLY A 56 -1.55 10.00 -5.68
N LEU A 57 -1.14 8.73 -5.54
CA LEU A 57 -1.13 8.06 -4.25
C LEU A 57 -0.24 8.77 -3.24
N LYS A 58 0.97 9.20 -3.61
CA LYS A 58 1.85 9.94 -2.72
C LYS A 58 1.23 11.29 -2.34
N ASP A 59 0.73 12.03 -3.32
CA ASP A 59 0.38 13.44 -3.13
C ASP A 59 -1.05 13.67 -2.59
N LEU A 60 -1.98 12.76 -2.88
CA LEU A 60 -3.42 12.95 -2.61
C LEU A 60 -3.96 12.09 -1.46
N THR A 61 -3.12 11.26 -0.82
CA THR A 61 -3.56 10.36 0.26
C THR A 61 -3.03 10.74 1.64
N GLY A 62 -2.60 11.99 1.82
CA GLY A 62 -2.04 12.49 3.09
C GLY A 62 -2.94 12.23 4.32
N TYR A 63 -4.27 12.29 4.14
CA TYR A 63 -5.22 11.88 5.18
C TYR A 63 -4.97 10.43 5.66
N TYR A 64 -4.85 9.47 4.74
CA TYR A 64 -4.62 8.06 5.09
C TYR A 64 -3.21 7.83 5.64
N GLN A 65 -2.20 8.49 5.06
CA GLN A 65 -0.82 8.41 5.54
C GLN A 65 -0.72 8.85 7.01
N LEU A 66 -1.34 9.99 7.36
CA LEU A 66 -1.34 10.49 8.72
C LEU A 66 -2.05 9.53 9.69
N ARG A 67 -3.19 8.95 9.29
CA ARG A 67 -3.93 8.00 10.13
C ARG A 67 -3.20 6.68 10.33
N MET A 68 -2.48 6.20 9.33
CA MET A 68 -1.64 5.01 9.42
C MET A 68 -0.52 5.21 10.45
N VAL A 69 0.15 6.37 10.42
CA VAL A 69 1.27 6.68 11.31
C VAL A 69 0.80 7.00 12.73
N ARG A 70 -0.22 7.87 12.87
CA ARG A 70 -0.63 8.40 14.18
C ARG A 70 -1.64 7.51 14.90
N ASP A 71 -2.63 7.00 14.17
CA ASP A 71 -3.79 6.32 14.75
C ASP A 71 -3.74 4.80 14.55
N HIS A 72 -2.78 4.30 13.74
CA HIS A 72 -2.69 2.90 13.32
C HIS A 72 -4.00 2.39 12.68
N ARG A 73 -4.57 3.23 11.80
CA ARG A 73 -5.81 2.96 11.04
C ARG A 73 -5.61 3.20 9.54
N THR A 74 -6.32 2.45 8.72
CA THR A 74 -6.26 2.54 7.24
C THR A 74 -7.50 3.20 6.61
N ASN A 75 -8.45 3.69 7.43
CA ASN A 75 -9.71 4.31 7.03
C ASN A 75 -9.94 5.68 7.68
#